data_AF-B4UCL2-F1
#
_entry.id   AF-B4UCL2-F1
#
_cell.length_a   1.000
_cell.length_b   1.000
_cell.length_c   1.000
_cell.angle_alpha   90.00
_cell.angle_beta   90.00
_cell.angle_gamma   90.00
#
_symmetry.space_group_name_H-M   'P 1'
#
loop_
_entity.id
_entity.type
_entity.pdbx_description
1 polymer ?
#
loop_
_entity_poly.entity_id
_entity_poly.type
_entity_poly.pdbx_seq_one_letter_code
_entity_poly.pdbx_strand_id
1 'polypeptide(L)'
;MKTPIALSILGALLLLPAGSASAAEKAAKGGGNQTYLVTTTHTPEQCLQALDEMAAKNKKMLGNMEWGCKSGDHTGYAFVKAASEQQALAQLPETNRATAKATPVTKFTPEQLAAIHKQMGKQESQQEMKH
;
A
#
# COMPACT_ATOMS: atom_id res chain seq x y z
N MET A 1 1.79 0.49 -72.37
CA MET A 1 1.70 -0.99 -72.53
C MET A 1 2.42 -1.65 -71.37
N LYS A 2 1.83 -2.73 -70.83
CA LYS A 2 2.21 -3.57 -69.65
C LYS A 2 1.43 -3.26 -68.36
N THR A 3 0.16 -3.69 -68.34
CA THR A 3 -0.51 -4.32 -67.18
C THR A 3 -0.09 -5.81 -67.11
N PRO A 4 -0.52 -6.63 -66.11
CA PRO A 4 -0.85 -6.43 -64.69
C PRO A 4 -0.12 -7.48 -63.80
N ILE A 5 -0.42 -7.57 -62.49
CA ILE A 5 -0.81 -8.80 -61.76
C ILE A 5 -0.84 -8.50 -60.26
N ALA A 6 -2.03 -8.69 -59.68
CA ALA A 6 -2.29 -8.71 -58.26
C ALA A 6 -1.76 -10.01 -57.64
N LEU A 7 -1.25 -9.95 -56.41
CA LEU A 7 -1.33 -11.09 -55.50
C LEU A 7 -1.59 -10.61 -54.07
N SER A 8 -2.85 -10.75 -53.68
CA SER A 8 -3.33 -10.69 -52.31
C SER A 8 -2.63 -11.77 -51.48
N ILE A 9 -2.01 -11.37 -50.37
CA ILE A 9 -1.79 -12.28 -49.24
C ILE A 9 -2.62 -11.74 -48.08
N LEU A 10 -3.71 -12.47 -47.82
CA LEU A 10 -4.47 -12.46 -46.58
C LEU A 10 -3.49 -12.73 -45.41
N GLY A 11 -3.06 -11.67 -44.73
CA GLY A 11 -2.41 -11.79 -43.42
C GLY A 11 -3.48 -12.05 -42.37
N ALA A 12 -3.75 -13.32 -42.10
CA ALA A 12 -4.63 -13.75 -41.01
C ALA A 12 -4.03 -13.34 -39.64
N LEU A 13 -4.69 -12.37 -39.02
CA LEU A 13 -5.10 -12.35 -37.61
C LEU A 13 -4.22 -13.14 -36.61
N LEU A 14 -3.41 -12.42 -35.84
CA LEU A 14 -3.20 -12.73 -34.42
C LEU A 14 -3.66 -11.51 -33.62
N LEU A 15 -4.98 -11.39 -33.48
CA LEU A 15 -5.58 -10.62 -32.39
C LEU A 15 -5.15 -11.30 -31.10
N LEU A 16 -4.17 -10.71 -30.42
CA LEU A 16 -3.95 -10.98 -29.01
C LEU A 16 -5.26 -10.63 -28.28
N PRO A 17 -5.86 -11.54 -27.50
CA PRO A 17 -6.93 -11.14 -26.60
C PRO A 17 -6.34 -10.15 -25.60
N ALA A 18 -6.83 -8.91 -25.63
CA ALA A 18 -6.72 -7.99 -24.51
C ALA A 18 -7.60 -8.54 -23.36
N GLY A 19 -7.06 -9.50 -22.62
CA GLY A 19 -7.64 -10.06 -21.39
C GLY A 19 -6.45 -10.48 -20.51
N SER A 20 -6.28 -10.01 -19.29
CA SER A 20 -7.21 -9.39 -18.35
C SER A 20 -6.43 -8.39 -17.52
N ALA A 21 -6.90 -7.14 -17.43
CA ALA A 21 -6.58 -6.34 -16.25
C ALA A 21 -7.03 -7.18 -15.04
N SER A 22 -6.05 -7.66 -14.28
CA SER A 22 -6.22 -8.65 -13.23
C SER A 22 -7.31 -8.24 -12.23
N ALA A 23 -7.92 -9.20 -11.55
CA ALA A 23 -8.72 -8.94 -10.35
C ALA A 23 -7.98 -8.06 -9.31
N ALA A 24 -6.65 -7.98 -9.39
CA ALA A 24 -5.82 -7.01 -8.67
C ALA A 24 -6.13 -5.53 -9.01
N GLU A 25 -6.43 -5.22 -10.27
CA GLU A 25 -6.82 -3.87 -10.72
C GLU A 25 -8.25 -3.53 -10.31
N LYS A 26 -9.11 -4.54 -10.23
CA LYS A 26 -10.49 -4.39 -9.75
C LYS A 26 -10.58 -4.28 -8.21
N ALA A 27 -9.68 -4.95 -7.49
CA ALA A 27 -9.51 -4.79 -6.04
C ALA A 27 -8.96 -3.39 -5.67
N ALA A 28 -8.16 -2.78 -6.54
CA ALA A 28 -7.69 -1.39 -6.38
C ALA A 28 -8.80 -0.33 -6.59
N LYS A 29 -9.97 -0.71 -7.11
CA LYS A 29 -11.10 0.17 -7.41
C LYS A 29 -12.35 -0.07 -6.53
N GLY A 30 -12.18 -0.75 -5.39
CA GLY A 30 -13.25 -1.11 -4.45
C GLY A 30 -13.40 -0.17 -3.24
N GLY A 31 -13.74 1.10 -3.48
CA GLY A 31 -14.74 1.87 -2.72
C GLY A 31 -14.85 1.78 -1.18
N GLY A 32 -13.76 1.72 -0.43
CA GLY A 32 -13.77 1.97 1.01
C GLY A 32 -12.39 2.38 1.49
N ASN A 33 -12.22 3.60 2.00
CA ASN A 33 -10.93 4.04 2.51
C ASN A 33 -10.56 3.24 3.77
N GLN A 34 -9.68 2.25 3.61
CA GLN A 34 -9.07 1.51 4.71
C GLN A 34 -8.15 2.44 5.51
N THR A 35 -8.04 2.18 6.81
CA THR A 35 -7.12 2.94 7.67
C THR A 35 -5.74 2.27 7.64
N TYR A 36 -4.71 3.08 7.40
CA TYR A 36 -3.31 2.69 7.44
C TYR A 36 -2.60 3.46 8.53
N LEU A 37 -1.76 2.78 9.31
CA LEU A 37 -0.71 3.42 10.07
C LEU A 37 0.48 3.64 9.14
N VAL A 38 0.74 4.89 8.81
CA VAL A 38 1.93 5.31 8.09
C VAL A 38 3.02 5.62 9.09
N THR A 39 4.17 4.97 8.92
CA THR A 39 5.40 5.25 9.66
C THR A 39 6.46 5.73 8.69
N THR A 40 7.28 6.71 9.07
CA THR A 40 8.46 7.15 8.31
C THR A 40 9.64 7.29 9.26
N THR A 41 10.61 6.39 9.14
CA THR A 41 11.80 6.36 10.00
C THR A 41 12.95 7.06 9.31
N HIS A 42 13.74 7.83 10.04
CA HIS A 42 14.95 8.50 9.56
C HIS A 42 16.03 8.40 10.63
N THR A 43 17.27 8.76 10.30
CA THR A 43 18.36 8.79 11.29
C THR A 43 18.35 10.11 12.08
N PRO A 44 19.05 10.21 13.23
CA PRO A 44 19.18 11.47 13.96
C PRO A 44 19.71 12.61 13.08
N GLU A 45 20.68 12.32 12.23
CA GLU A 45 21.31 13.28 11.31
C GLU A 45 20.34 13.80 10.26
N GLN A 46 19.30 13.01 9.94
CA GLN A 46 18.30 13.33 8.93
C GLN A 46 17.03 14.00 9.51
N CYS A 47 16.84 14.04 10.84
CA CYS A 47 15.54 14.46 11.42
C CYS A 47 15.13 15.86 10.99
N LEU A 48 16.03 16.86 11.03
CA LEU A 48 15.67 18.22 10.60
C LEU A 48 15.34 18.28 9.10
N GLN A 49 16.14 17.64 8.26
CA GLN A 49 15.88 17.58 6.82
C GLN A 49 14.53 16.92 6.50
N ALA A 50 14.21 15.81 7.16
CA ALA A 50 12.95 15.09 6.98
C ALA A 50 11.74 15.93 7.40
N LEU A 51 11.85 16.71 8.48
CA LEU A 51 10.80 17.62 8.95
C LEU A 51 10.65 18.85 8.06
N ASP A 52 11.76 19.44 7.62
CA ASP A 52 11.77 20.60 6.73
C ASP A 52 11.14 20.27 5.37
N GLU A 53 11.42 19.07 4.83
CA GLU A 53 10.82 18.63 3.58
C GLU A 53 9.31 18.41 3.72
N MET A 54 8.87 17.82 4.83
CA MET A 54 7.44 17.72 5.17
C MET A 54 6.80 19.11 5.26
N ALA A 55 7.45 20.06 5.94
CA ALA A 55 6.99 21.44 6.04
C ALA A 55 6.95 22.18 4.69
N ALA A 56 7.88 21.87 3.79
CA ALA A 56 7.95 22.51 2.47
C ALA A 56 6.92 21.92 1.49
N LYS A 57 6.81 20.59 1.43
CA LYS A 57 6.06 19.88 0.38
C LYS A 57 4.66 19.45 0.81
N ASN A 58 4.42 19.22 2.10
CA ASN A 58 3.11 18.78 2.60
C ASN A 58 2.81 19.22 4.04
N LYS A 59 2.63 20.54 4.25
CA LYS A 59 2.29 21.14 5.56
C LYS A 59 1.10 20.50 6.25
N LYS A 60 0.09 20.09 5.47
CA LYS A 60 -1.10 19.43 6.01
C LYS A 60 -0.74 18.07 6.61
N MET A 61 0.06 17.27 5.92
CA MET A 61 0.52 16.00 6.45
C MET A 61 1.44 16.19 7.65
N LEU A 62 2.36 17.17 7.62
CA LEU A 62 3.21 17.48 8.78
C LEU A 62 2.38 17.68 10.06
N GLY A 63 1.28 18.44 9.98
CA GLY A 63 0.39 18.69 11.11
C GLY A 63 -0.52 17.51 11.52
N ASN A 64 -0.62 16.46 10.68
CA ASN A 64 -1.37 15.23 10.99
C ASN A 64 -0.48 14.12 11.54
N MET A 65 0.84 14.32 11.53
CA MET A 65 1.81 13.34 12.02
C MET A 65 2.18 13.62 13.47
N GLU A 66 2.30 12.56 14.25
CA GLU A 66 2.93 12.55 15.56
C GLU A 66 4.41 12.19 15.38
N TRP A 67 5.31 12.91 16.06
CA TRP A 67 6.75 12.79 15.85
C TRP A 67 7.48 12.35 17.12
N GLY A 68 8.21 11.25 17.03
CA GLY A 68 9.03 10.74 18.13
C GLY A 68 10.37 11.48 18.33
N CYS A 69 10.79 12.38 17.42
CA CYS A 69 12.17 12.91 17.44
C CYS A 69 12.55 13.52 18.80
N LYS A 70 11.60 14.18 19.50
CA LYS A 70 11.86 14.79 20.82
C LYS A 70 12.09 13.77 21.93
N SER A 71 11.65 12.52 21.77
CA SER A 71 11.87 11.42 22.71
C SER A 71 13.01 10.48 22.28
N GLY A 72 13.77 10.84 21.23
CA GLY A 72 14.84 10.00 20.67
C GLY A 72 14.36 8.91 19.70
N ASP A 73 13.07 8.87 19.36
CA ASP A 73 12.53 7.97 18.35
C ASP A 73 12.42 8.72 17.02
N HIS A 74 13.31 8.44 16.08
CA HIS A 74 13.36 9.13 14.79
C HIS A 74 12.33 8.58 13.80
N THR A 75 11.08 8.48 14.25
CA THR A 75 9.94 8.00 13.48
C THR A 75 8.78 9.00 13.55
N GLY A 76 8.17 9.27 12.40
CA GLY A 76 6.88 9.94 12.31
C GLY A 76 5.74 8.93 12.14
N TYR A 77 4.58 9.20 12.74
CA TYR A 77 3.40 8.33 12.77
C TYR A 77 2.15 9.08 12.32
N ALA A 78 1.33 8.48 11.45
CA ALA A 78 0.00 9.00 11.14
C ALA A 78 -0.98 7.90 10.77
N PHE A 79 -2.24 8.04 11.20
CA PHE A 79 -3.33 7.26 10.64
C PHE A 79 -3.89 7.98 9.41
N VAL A 80 -3.88 7.30 8.27
CA VAL A 80 -4.44 7.83 7.02
C VAL A 80 -5.49 6.91 6.45
N LYS A 81 -6.45 7.50 5.75
CA LYS A 81 -7.48 6.79 4.99
C LYS A 81 -7.06 6.75 3.53
N ALA A 82 -6.95 5.55 2.94
CA ALA A 82 -6.55 5.36 1.56
C ALA A 82 -7.16 4.10 0.95
N ALA A 83 -7.20 3.99 -0.38
CA ALA A 83 -7.67 2.78 -1.06
C ALA A 83 -6.60 1.66 -1.08
N SER A 84 -5.32 2.02 -0.92
CA SER A 84 -4.20 1.07 -0.91
C SER A 84 -3.02 1.61 -0.10
N GLU A 85 -2.06 0.73 0.21
CA GLU A 85 -0.78 1.10 0.82
C GLU A 85 -0.02 2.13 -0.03
N GLN A 86 0.01 1.94 -1.35
CA GLN A 86 0.69 2.86 -2.27
C GLN A 86 0.06 4.25 -2.23
N GLN A 87 -1.28 4.34 -2.16
CA GLN A 87 -1.97 5.63 -2.01
C GLN A 87 -1.75 6.26 -0.63
N ALA A 88 -1.62 5.46 0.43
CA ALA A 88 -1.25 5.97 1.75
C ALA A 88 0.16 6.58 1.73
N LEU A 89 1.13 5.88 1.14
CA LEU A 89 2.51 6.33 1.00
C LEU A 89 2.67 7.53 0.05
N ALA A 90 1.82 7.66 -0.97
CA ALA A 90 1.82 8.79 -1.90
C ALA A 90 1.50 10.14 -1.22
N GLN A 91 0.98 10.13 0.02
CA GLN A 91 0.77 11.34 0.82
C GLN A 91 2.07 11.91 1.42
N LEU A 92 3.16 11.14 1.39
CA LEU A 92 4.46 11.58 1.88
C LEU A 92 5.32 12.17 0.75
N PRO A 93 6.17 13.17 1.06
CA PRO A 93 7.29 13.56 0.21
C PRO A 93 8.21 12.39 -0.12
N GLU A 94 8.95 12.51 -1.21
CA GLU A 94 9.79 11.44 -1.74
C GLU A 94 10.83 10.93 -0.73
N THR A 95 11.54 11.83 -0.05
CA THR A 95 12.59 11.47 0.93
C THR A 95 12.00 10.70 2.11
N ASN A 96 10.82 11.09 2.60
CA ASN A 96 10.13 10.39 3.68
C ASN A 96 9.54 9.04 3.21
N ARG A 97 9.17 8.93 1.94
CA ARG A 97 8.55 7.72 1.37
C ARG A 97 9.52 6.55 1.24
N ALA A 98 10.80 6.83 0.99
CA ALA A 98 11.83 5.79 0.80
C ALA A 98 11.98 4.85 2.01
N THR A 99 11.75 5.35 3.21
CA THR A 99 11.84 4.61 4.48
C THR A 99 10.48 4.37 5.12
N ALA A 100 9.40 4.76 4.46
CA ALA A 100 8.07 4.67 5.02
C ALA A 100 7.43 3.29 4.84
N LYS A 101 6.54 2.96 5.77
CA LYS A 101 5.65 1.80 5.68
C LYS A 101 4.22 2.24 5.93
N ALA A 102 3.30 1.73 5.12
CA ALA A 102 1.87 1.85 5.35
C ALA A 102 1.33 0.50 5.79
N THR A 103 1.01 0.35 7.07
CA THR A 103 0.48 -0.90 7.63
C THR A 103 -1.03 -0.80 7.73
N PRO A 104 -1.81 -1.70 7.11
CA PRO A 104 -3.25 -1.72 7.31
C PRO A 104 -3.59 -2.02 8.76
N VAL A 105 -4.48 -1.24 9.35
CA VAL A 105 -4.85 -1.37 10.76
C VAL A 105 -6.36 -1.46 10.91
N THR A 106 -6.79 -2.25 11.89
CA THR A 106 -8.21 -2.41 12.25
C THR A 106 -8.39 -2.31 13.77
N LYS A 107 -9.61 -1.97 14.18
CA LYS A 107 -10.02 -2.07 15.59
C LYS A 107 -10.72 -3.42 15.78
N PHE A 108 -10.41 -4.10 16.87
CA PHE A 108 -11.12 -5.31 17.27
C PHE A 108 -12.22 -4.98 18.27
N THR A 109 -13.38 -5.63 18.13
CA THR A 109 -14.38 -5.69 19.19
C THR A 109 -14.08 -6.86 20.14
N PRO A 110 -14.58 -6.84 21.39
CA PRO A 110 -14.44 -7.98 22.30
C PRO A 110 -14.97 -9.30 21.71
N GLU A 111 -16.06 -9.26 20.94
CA GLU A 111 -16.65 -10.43 20.29
C GLU A 111 -15.74 -10.99 19.19
N GLN A 112 -15.14 -10.11 18.38
CA GLN A 112 -14.15 -10.51 17.37
C GLN A 112 -12.93 -11.15 18.02
N LEU A 113 -12.43 -10.58 19.13
CA LEU A 113 -11.31 -11.14 19.87
C LEU A 113 -11.64 -12.53 20.45
N ALA A 114 -12.82 -12.69 21.04
CA ALA A 114 -13.28 -13.98 21.56
C ALA A 114 -13.39 -15.05 20.45
N ALA A 115 -13.82 -14.66 19.25
CA ALA A 115 -13.85 -15.55 18.08
C ALA A 115 -12.44 -15.95 17.63
N ILE A 116 -11.48 -15.01 17.61
CA ILE A 116 -10.08 -15.27 17.25
C ILE A 116 -9.45 -16.27 18.23
N HIS A 117 -9.63 -16.10 19.55
CA HIS A 117 -9.13 -17.08 20.53
C HIS A 117 -9.68 -18.49 20.29
N LYS A 118 -10.99 -18.61 19.99
CA LYS A 118 -11.61 -19.91 19.67
C LYS A 118 -11.05 -20.52 18.38
N GLN A 119 -10.67 -19.71 17.40
CA GLN A 119 -10.10 -20.18 16.15
C GLN A 119 -8.64 -20.61 16.32
N MET A 120 -7.82 -19.79 16.99
CA MET A 120 -6.40 -20.08 17.19
C MET A 120 -6.18 -21.29 18.12
N GLY A 121 -6.94 -21.42 19.22
CA GLY A 121 -6.86 -22.62 20.08
C GLY A 121 -7.27 -23.93 19.38
N LYS A 122 -8.11 -23.85 18.34
CA LYS A 122 -8.41 -25.00 17.47
C LYS A 122 -7.29 -25.33 16.49
N GLN A 123 -6.45 -24.36 16.12
CA GLN A 123 -5.31 -24.58 15.21
C GLN A 123 -4.13 -25.20 15.95
N GLU A 124 -3.87 -24.79 17.19
CA GLU A 124 -2.83 -25.37 18.06
C GLU A 124 -3.11 -26.86 18.33
N SER A 125 -4.34 -27.20 18.75
CA SER A 125 -4.73 -28.61 18.95
C SER A 125 -4.68 -29.47 17.68
N GLN A 126 -4.88 -28.88 16.49
CA GLN A 126 -4.74 -29.59 15.22
C GLN A 126 -3.28 -29.73 14.75
N GLN A 127 -2.37 -28.91 15.25
CA GLN A 127 -0.95 -28.96 14.93
C GLN A 127 -0.22 -29.98 15.83
N GLU A 128 -0.70 -30.18 17.05
CA GLU A 128 -0.21 -31.22 17.98
C GLU A 128 -0.62 -32.64 17.55
N MET A 129 -1.81 -32.84 16.96
CA MET A 129 -2.24 -34.14 16.45
C MET A 129 -1.59 -34.58 15.11
N LYS A 130 -0.72 -33.74 14.53
CA LYS A 130 0.00 -34.01 13.27
C LYS A 130 1.46 -34.44 13.49
N HIS A 131 1.87 -34.63 14.74
CA HIS A 131 3.17 -35.16 15.15
C HIS A 131 2.96 -36.45 15.97
#